data_AF-A0A9W9VA61-F1
#
_entry.id   AF-A0A9W9VA61-F1
#
_cell.length_a   1.000
_cell.length_b   1.000
_cell.length_c   1.000
_cell.angle_alpha   90.00
_cell.angle_beta   90.00
_cell.angle_gamma   90.00
#
_symmetry.space_group_name_H-M   'P 1'
#
loop_
_entity.id
_entity.type
_entity.pdbx_description
1 polymer ?
#
loop_
_entity_poly.entity_id
_entity_poly.type
_entity_poly.pdbx_seq_one_letter_code
_entity_poly.pdbx_strand_id
1 'polypeptide(L)'
;MPTLRLLRGNSISLGDALTDDDNILHRLDYPQKQEDFCEIESVVSFHLGVKHCQVADQAEWLCGSYNVCIPVYINLPSENCVLIRIPRPYKVGEENIPGNVDEKLRCEVATYIWIRENCPDVPIPTLYGFAFPNGQTFCDGRSNALQYLGRAPPGDKTRRQTLFGDIAKIMLSLDRVKLPRIGSLTLDDDGLIELKNRPLTLRLQTFENEDIPTIPRNSTYHSVEPYILDLLQLHDNRIHHQPNAIHNLNDG
;
A
#
# COMPACT_ATOMS: atom_id res chain seq x y z
N MET A 1 -8.71 31.11 -12.12
CA MET A 1 -9.44 30.95 -10.84
C MET A 1 -8.44 30.57 -9.76
N PRO A 2 -8.62 30.98 -8.50
CA PRO A 2 -7.73 30.56 -7.40
C PRO A 2 -7.78 29.04 -7.22
N THR A 3 -6.64 28.42 -6.90
CA THR A 3 -6.52 26.99 -6.62
C THR A 3 -5.85 26.75 -5.28
N LEU A 4 -6.19 25.65 -4.62
CA LEU A 4 -5.57 25.21 -3.37
C LEU A 4 -4.65 24.02 -3.63
N ARG A 5 -3.57 23.90 -2.87
CA ARG A 5 -2.58 22.84 -3.05
C ARG A 5 -3.07 21.53 -2.44
N LEU A 6 -2.88 20.44 -3.17
CA LEU A 6 -3.07 19.06 -2.74
C LEU A 6 -1.70 18.35 -2.69
N LEU A 7 -1.68 17.12 -2.16
CA LEU A 7 -0.47 16.30 -2.11
C LEU A 7 0.13 16.11 -3.52
N ARG A 8 1.47 16.04 -3.59
CA ARG A 8 2.27 15.81 -4.82
C ARG A 8 2.26 16.96 -5.82
N GLY A 9 2.13 18.20 -5.35
CA GLY A 9 2.18 19.39 -6.21
C GLY A 9 0.93 19.58 -7.07
N ASN A 10 -0.11 18.78 -6.87
CA ASN A 10 -1.40 18.97 -7.50
C ASN A 10 -2.09 20.20 -6.89
N SER A 11 -3.02 20.78 -7.64
CA SER A 11 -3.90 21.83 -7.11
C SER A 11 -5.33 21.60 -7.60
N ILE A 12 -6.30 22.09 -6.83
CA ILE A 12 -7.73 21.95 -7.15
C ILE A 12 -8.40 23.31 -7.12
N SER A 13 -9.29 23.56 -8.07
CA SER A 13 -10.16 24.74 -8.09
C SER A 13 -11.44 24.47 -7.29
N LEU A 14 -12.15 25.52 -6.87
CA LEU A 14 -13.44 25.35 -6.21
C LEU A 14 -14.46 24.62 -7.10
N GLY A 15 -14.47 24.92 -8.41
CA GLY A 15 -15.39 24.27 -9.34
C GLY A 15 -15.17 22.76 -9.43
N ASP A 16 -13.91 22.33 -9.53
CA ASP A 16 -13.57 20.91 -9.56
C ASP A 16 -13.90 20.23 -8.22
N ALA A 17 -13.61 20.91 -7.10
CA ALA A 17 -13.87 20.40 -5.76
C ALA A 17 -15.36 20.18 -5.47
N LEU A 18 -16.24 21.01 -6.03
CA LEU A 18 -17.70 20.86 -5.89
C LEU A 18 -18.26 19.68 -6.70
N THR A 19 -17.49 19.13 -7.64
CA THR A 19 -17.88 17.97 -8.45
C THR A 19 -17.14 16.69 -8.06
N ASP A 20 -16.26 16.76 -7.06
CA ASP A 20 -15.47 15.63 -6.59
C ASP A 20 -16.22 14.89 -5.46
N ASP A 21 -16.34 13.58 -5.60
CA ASP A 21 -16.99 12.73 -4.60
C ASP A 21 -16.10 12.45 -3.39
N ASP A 22 -14.78 12.70 -3.49
CA ASP A 22 -13.88 12.57 -2.35
C ASP A 22 -14.02 13.77 -1.41
N ASN A 23 -13.73 13.57 -0.13
CA ASN A 23 -13.66 14.65 0.84
C ASN A 23 -12.42 15.54 0.58
N ILE A 24 -12.57 16.55 -0.28
CA ILE A 24 -11.47 17.46 -0.66
C ILE A 24 -10.92 18.21 0.55
N LEU A 25 -11.77 18.57 1.52
CA LEU A 25 -11.33 19.27 2.73
C LEU A 25 -10.28 18.44 3.47
N HIS A 26 -10.56 17.16 3.69
CA HIS A 26 -9.60 16.26 4.32
C HIS A 26 -8.29 16.12 3.50
N ARG A 27 -8.38 16.15 2.15
CA ARG A 27 -7.21 16.08 1.28
C ARG A 27 -6.34 17.35 1.30
N LEU A 28 -6.90 18.49 1.67
CA LEU A 28 -6.20 19.78 1.78
C LEU A 28 -5.29 19.87 3.02
N ASP A 29 -5.48 18.99 4.00
CA ASP A 29 -4.64 18.93 5.20
C ASP A 29 -3.31 18.19 4.93
N TYR A 30 -3.31 17.26 3.98
CA TYR A 30 -2.14 16.41 3.69
C TYR A 30 -0.84 17.15 3.35
N PRO A 31 -0.84 18.26 2.58
CA PRO A 31 0.40 19.01 2.32
C PRO A 31 1.07 19.59 3.57
N GLN A 32 0.32 19.76 4.66
CA GLN A 32 0.85 20.27 5.93
C GLN A 32 1.47 19.16 6.78
N LYS A 33 1.09 17.89 6.51
CA LYS A 33 1.62 16.72 7.22
C LYS A 33 2.99 16.35 6.61
N GLN A 34 4.05 16.84 7.24
CA GLN A 34 5.43 16.51 6.89
C GLN A 34 5.82 15.13 7.44
N GLU A 35 6.66 14.42 6.69
CA GLU A 35 7.31 13.19 7.14
C GLU A 35 8.81 13.43 7.11
N ASP A 36 9.43 13.37 8.29
CA ASP A 36 10.88 13.42 8.41
C ASP A 36 11.43 12.01 8.37
N PHE A 37 12.19 11.72 7.31
CA PHE A 37 12.90 10.46 7.17
C PHE A 37 14.37 10.68 7.54
N CYS A 38 14.77 10.20 8.70
CA CYS A 38 16.17 10.20 9.14
C CYS A 38 16.77 8.79 9.09
N GLU A 39 18.11 8.72 9.04
CA GLU A 39 18.89 7.48 9.26
C GLU A 39 18.65 6.33 8.25
N ILE A 40 18.05 6.62 7.10
CA ILE A 40 17.75 5.62 6.05
C ILE A 40 19.00 4.83 5.65
N GLU A 41 20.13 5.52 5.41
CA GLU A 41 21.39 4.88 5.00
C GLU A 41 21.90 3.91 6.07
N SER A 42 21.81 4.30 7.35
CA SER A 42 22.22 3.46 8.47
C SER A 42 21.34 2.20 8.57
N VAL A 43 20.03 2.34 8.38
CA VAL A 43 19.08 1.22 8.36
C VAL A 43 19.39 0.26 7.22
N VAL A 44 19.61 0.77 6.00
CA VAL A 44 19.96 -0.06 4.82
C VAL A 44 21.29 -0.78 5.02
N SER A 45 22.31 -0.04 5.45
CA SER A 45 23.65 -0.57 5.70
C SER A 45 23.61 -1.72 6.70
N PHE A 46 22.84 -1.54 7.80
CA PHE A 46 22.64 -2.58 8.80
C PHE A 46 21.93 -3.81 8.24
N HIS A 47 20.78 -3.64 7.59
CA HIS A 47 19.95 -4.76 7.13
C HIS A 47 20.59 -5.55 5.98
N LEU A 48 21.32 -4.88 5.09
CA LEU A 48 21.95 -5.52 3.93
C LEU A 48 23.42 -5.91 4.18
N GLY A 49 23.99 -5.55 5.33
CA GLY A 49 25.40 -5.78 5.63
C GLY A 49 26.37 -5.07 4.66
N VAL A 50 25.95 -3.95 4.08
CA VAL A 50 26.73 -3.19 3.09
C VAL A 50 27.49 -2.06 3.76
N LYS A 51 28.74 -1.83 3.33
CA LYS A 51 29.60 -0.78 3.91
C LYS A 51 29.27 0.63 3.40
N HIS A 52 28.79 0.72 2.16
CA HIS A 52 28.52 1.99 1.50
C HIS A 52 27.18 1.92 0.79
N CYS A 53 26.27 2.81 1.19
CA CYS A 53 25.03 3.08 0.49
C CYS A 53 24.74 4.57 0.53
N GLN A 54 23.99 5.06 -0.45
CA GLN A 54 23.64 6.46 -0.58
C GLN A 54 22.17 6.59 -0.94
N VAL A 55 21.43 7.43 -0.20
CA VAL A 55 20.04 7.77 -0.54
C VAL A 55 20.00 8.66 -1.78
N ALA A 56 19.09 8.35 -2.70
CA ALA A 56 18.87 9.15 -3.90
C ALA A 56 18.32 10.55 -3.56
N ASP A 57 18.49 11.50 -4.48
CA ASP A 57 17.94 12.85 -4.32
C ASP A 57 16.42 12.80 -4.16
N GLN A 58 15.84 13.72 -3.39
CA GLN A 58 14.41 13.75 -3.13
C GLN A 58 13.57 13.87 -4.42
N ALA A 59 14.13 14.47 -5.49
CA ALA A 59 13.51 14.52 -6.81
C ALA A 59 13.32 13.13 -7.45
N GLU A 60 14.08 12.13 -7.04
CA GLU A 60 14.02 10.75 -7.54
C GLU A 60 13.06 9.87 -6.72
N TRP A 61 12.54 10.37 -5.60
CA TRP A 61 11.66 9.60 -4.73
C TRP A 61 10.31 9.31 -5.40
N LEU A 62 9.88 8.05 -5.32
CA LEU A 62 8.62 7.61 -5.90
C LEU A 62 7.49 7.84 -4.87
N CYS A 63 6.78 8.96 -5.03
CA CYS A 63 5.69 9.33 -4.14
C CYS A 63 4.34 8.73 -4.60
N GLY A 64 4.03 7.54 -4.08
CA GLY A 64 2.71 6.93 -4.19
C GLY A 64 1.67 7.63 -3.31
N SER A 65 0.40 7.21 -3.43
CA SER A 65 -0.69 7.79 -2.62
C SER A 65 -0.60 7.42 -1.14
N TYR A 66 -0.03 6.25 -0.81
CA TYR A 66 -0.02 5.67 0.55
C TYR A 66 1.38 5.34 1.06
N ASN A 67 2.37 5.36 0.18
CA ASN A 67 3.75 5.07 0.54
C ASN A 67 4.66 6.05 -0.19
N VAL A 68 5.78 6.39 0.43
CA VAL A 68 6.94 6.90 -0.28
C VAL A 68 7.88 5.73 -0.54
N CYS A 69 8.43 5.64 -1.75
CA CYS A 69 9.55 4.74 -2.03
C CYS A 69 10.81 5.55 -2.28
N ILE A 70 11.85 5.27 -1.50
CA ILE A 70 13.11 5.99 -1.46
C ILE A 70 14.17 5.07 -2.06
N PRO A 71 14.73 5.41 -3.25
CA PRO A 71 15.82 4.66 -3.83
C PRO A 71 17.10 4.84 -3.00
N VAL A 72 17.83 3.74 -2.79
CA VAL A 72 19.11 3.72 -2.09
C VAL A 72 20.12 2.93 -2.94
N TYR A 73 21.15 3.63 -3.40
CA TYR A 73 22.22 3.06 -4.21
C TYR A 73 23.23 2.35 -3.32
N ILE A 74 23.66 1.16 -3.72
CA ILE A 74 24.56 0.30 -2.96
C ILE A 74 25.90 0.22 -3.69
N ASN A 75 27.01 0.42 -2.97
CA ASN A 75 28.38 0.22 -3.48
C ASN A 75 28.61 0.91 -4.85
N LEU A 76 28.38 2.23 -4.94
CA LEU A 76 28.70 3.01 -6.14
C LEU A 76 30.16 2.75 -6.59
N PRO A 77 30.45 2.64 -7.90
CA PRO A 77 29.60 3.02 -9.03
C PRO A 77 28.66 1.90 -9.54
N SER A 78 28.38 0.85 -8.75
CA SER A 78 27.44 -0.18 -9.19
C SER A 78 26.03 0.40 -9.40
N GLU A 79 25.29 -0.09 -10.40
CA GLU A 79 23.90 0.30 -10.64
C GLU A 79 22.91 -0.42 -9.68
N ASN A 80 23.41 -1.06 -8.62
CA ASN A 80 22.57 -1.73 -7.64
C ASN A 80 21.83 -0.70 -6.79
N CYS A 81 20.51 -0.70 -6.89
CA CYS A 81 19.62 0.16 -6.12
C CYS A 81 18.52 -0.67 -5.45
N VAL A 82 18.32 -0.49 -4.15
CA VAL A 82 17.15 -1.00 -3.41
C VAL A 82 16.12 0.10 -3.22
N LEU A 83 14.86 -0.27 -3.05
CA LEU A 83 13.79 0.65 -2.69
C LEU A 83 13.39 0.43 -1.23
N ILE A 84 13.55 1.44 -0.41
CA ILE A 84 12.87 1.49 0.89
C ILE A 84 11.46 2.00 0.67
N ARG A 85 10.47 1.28 1.20
CA ARG A 85 9.06 1.66 1.08
C ARG A 85 8.49 1.94 2.47
N ILE A 86 8.04 3.17 2.68
CA ILE A 86 7.53 3.63 3.99
C ILE A 86 6.07 4.03 3.83
N PRO A 87 5.14 3.44 4.61
CA PRO A 87 3.74 3.85 4.59
C PRO A 87 3.59 5.25 5.19
N ARG A 88 2.59 5.99 4.70
CA ARG A 88 2.27 7.32 5.19
C ARG A 88 1.24 7.25 6.31
N PRO A 89 1.57 7.44 7.59
CA PRO A 89 0.63 7.21 8.71
C PRO A 89 -0.67 8.01 8.57
N TYR A 90 -0.54 9.27 8.16
CA TYR A 90 -1.67 10.18 7.96
C TYR A 90 -2.55 9.86 6.73
N LYS A 91 -2.15 8.90 5.88
CA LYS A 91 -2.96 8.42 4.75
C LYS A 91 -3.72 7.15 5.10
N VAL A 92 -3.33 6.46 6.17
CA VAL A 92 -3.93 5.18 6.57
C VAL A 92 -4.81 5.30 7.81
N GLY A 93 -5.05 6.51 8.32
CA GLY A 93 -5.90 6.70 9.49
C GLY A 93 -5.23 6.32 10.81
N GLU A 94 -3.90 6.35 10.91
CA GLU A 94 -3.20 5.98 12.15
C GLU A 94 -3.59 6.87 13.33
N GLU A 95 -3.83 8.16 13.08
CA GLU A 95 -4.24 9.14 14.09
C GLU A 95 -5.65 8.82 14.64
N ASN A 96 -6.56 8.40 13.77
CA ASN A 96 -7.95 8.11 14.10
C ASN A 96 -8.13 6.70 14.66
N ILE A 97 -7.39 5.73 14.08
CA ILE A 97 -7.44 4.30 14.43
C ILE A 97 -6.00 3.78 14.58
N PRO A 98 -5.44 3.84 15.80
CA PRO A 98 -4.10 3.37 16.07
C PRO A 98 -3.86 1.90 15.67
N GLY A 99 -2.67 1.63 15.14
CA GLY A 99 -2.26 0.32 14.64
C GLY A 99 -2.65 0.04 13.17
N ASN A 100 -3.18 1.02 12.43
CA ASN A 100 -3.49 0.88 11.01
C ASN A 100 -2.22 0.76 10.14
N VAL A 101 -1.14 1.45 10.52
CA VAL A 101 0.19 1.29 9.90
C VAL A 101 0.72 -0.11 10.14
N ASP A 102 0.61 -0.61 11.36
CA ASP A 102 1.07 -1.94 11.75
C ASP A 102 0.27 -3.05 11.03
N GLU A 103 -1.07 -2.96 11.05
CA GLU A 103 -1.97 -3.87 10.31
C GLU A 103 -1.59 -3.91 8.82
N LYS A 104 -1.35 -2.74 8.22
CA LYS A 104 -0.95 -2.63 6.82
C LYS A 104 0.39 -3.30 6.54
N LEU A 105 1.41 -3.00 7.34
CA LEU A 105 2.76 -3.53 7.12
C LEU A 105 2.78 -5.04 7.29
N ARG A 106 2.16 -5.56 8.36
CA ARG A 106 2.07 -7.01 8.60
C ARG A 106 1.35 -7.72 7.47
N CYS A 107 0.28 -7.12 6.96
CA CYS A 107 -0.46 -7.67 5.84
C CYS A 107 0.37 -7.73 4.56
N GLU A 108 1.07 -6.65 4.24
CA GLU A 108 1.88 -6.57 3.04
C GLU A 108 3.07 -7.54 3.09
N VAL A 109 3.81 -7.56 4.20
CA VAL A 109 4.95 -8.48 4.43
C VAL A 109 4.51 -9.93 4.34
N ALA A 110 3.44 -10.31 5.06
CA ALA A 110 2.93 -11.69 5.03
C ALA A 110 2.52 -12.11 3.62
N THR A 111 1.92 -11.20 2.84
CA THR A 111 1.55 -11.47 1.46
C THR A 111 2.77 -11.73 0.57
N TYR A 112 3.84 -10.93 0.71
CA TYR A 112 5.10 -11.16 -0.02
C TYR A 112 5.71 -12.54 0.28
N ILE A 113 5.81 -12.88 1.57
CA ILE A 113 6.39 -14.17 1.99
C ILE A 113 5.49 -15.32 1.51
N TRP A 114 4.18 -15.23 1.72
CA TRP A 114 3.24 -16.27 1.33
C TRP A 114 3.25 -16.53 -0.18
N ILE A 115 3.25 -15.49 -1.03
CA ILE A 115 3.32 -15.66 -2.49
C ILE A 115 4.64 -16.32 -2.89
N ARG A 116 5.77 -15.90 -2.29
CA ARG A 116 7.07 -16.50 -2.59
C ARG A 116 7.11 -18.01 -2.28
N GLU A 117 6.52 -18.40 -1.16
CA GLU A 117 6.51 -19.79 -0.69
C GLU A 117 5.50 -20.67 -1.46
N ASN A 118 4.32 -20.13 -1.79
CA ASN A 118 3.20 -20.90 -2.32
C ASN A 118 3.01 -20.76 -3.84
N CYS A 119 3.51 -19.67 -4.43
CA CYS A 119 3.36 -19.32 -5.83
C CYS A 119 4.71 -18.87 -6.43
N PRO A 120 5.76 -19.72 -6.42
CA PRO A 120 7.12 -19.34 -6.82
C PRO A 120 7.26 -18.98 -8.31
N ASP A 121 6.26 -19.31 -9.12
CA ASP A 121 6.17 -18.93 -10.54
C ASP A 121 5.57 -17.53 -10.75
N VAL A 122 5.04 -16.89 -9.71
CA VAL A 122 4.56 -15.50 -9.77
C VAL A 122 5.76 -14.56 -9.55
N PRO A 123 6.14 -13.75 -10.56
CA PRO A 123 7.25 -12.83 -10.40
C PRO A 123 6.83 -11.66 -9.50
N ILE A 124 7.43 -11.56 -8.32
CA ILE A 124 7.27 -10.45 -7.38
C ILE A 124 8.63 -9.86 -6.99
N PRO A 125 8.68 -8.57 -6.59
CA PRO A 125 9.90 -7.98 -6.06
C PRO A 125 10.46 -8.75 -4.86
N THR A 126 11.79 -8.80 -4.76
CA THR A 126 12.48 -9.39 -3.61
C THR A 126 12.33 -8.47 -2.40
N LEU A 127 11.65 -8.97 -1.36
CA LEU A 127 11.65 -8.39 -0.02
C LEU A 127 12.95 -8.78 0.70
N TYR A 128 13.84 -7.80 0.94
CA TYR A 128 15.15 -7.99 1.59
C TYR A 128 15.09 -7.87 3.12
N GLY A 129 14.17 -7.06 3.62
CA GLY A 129 14.00 -6.82 5.04
C GLY A 129 12.77 -5.96 5.27
N PHE A 130 12.28 -5.96 6.51
CA PHE A 130 11.12 -5.19 6.93
C PHE A 130 11.21 -4.87 8.41
N ALA A 131 10.51 -3.81 8.81
CA ALA A 131 10.43 -3.36 10.19
C ALA A 131 9.01 -2.93 10.53
N PHE A 132 8.64 -3.07 11.79
CA PHE A 132 7.33 -2.67 12.32
C PHE A 132 7.45 -1.50 13.30
N PRO A 133 6.36 -0.74 13.53
CA PRO A 133 6.37 0.42 14.44
C PRO A 133 6.78 0.08 15.88
N ASN A 134 6.64 -1.19 16.29
CA ASN A 134 7.07 -1.69 17.60
C ASN A 134 8.61 -1.88 17.72
N GLY A 135 9.37 -1.57 16.66
CA GLY A 135 10.83 -1.69 16.62
C GLY A 135 11.35 -3.07 16.23
N GLN A 136 10.49 -4.05 15.96
CA GLN A 136 10.92 -5.34 15.42
C GLN A 136 11.45 -5.19 13.99
N THR A 137 12.59 -5.81 13.72
CA THR A 137 13.28 -5.77 12.42
C THR A 137 13.65 -7.17 11.96
N PHE A 138 13.43 -7.47 10.69
CA PHE A 138 13.74 -8.76 10.08
C PHE A 138 14.55 -8.56 8.80
N CYS A 139 15.56 -9.41 8.59
CA CYS A 139 16.39 -9.41 7.39
C CYS A 139 16.31 -10.79 6.72
N ASP A 140 16.11 -10.81 5.40
CA ASP A 140 16.22 -12.04 4.62
C ASP A 140 17.69 -12.26 4.25
N GLY A 141 18.33 -13.26 4.87
CA GLY A 141 19.71 -13.63 4.63
C GLY A 141 19.97 -14.28 3.27
N ARG A 142 18.96 -14.40 2.39
CA ARG A 142 19.07 -15.00 1.07
C ARG A 142 18.45 -14.09 0.02
N SER A 143 19.27 -13.29 -0.68
CA SER A 143 19.23 -13.14 -2.15
C SER A 143 20.00 -11.90 -2.62
N ASN A 144 20.76 -12.07 -3.69
CA ASN A 144 21.30 -11.00 -4.52
C ASN A 144 20.49 -10.98 -5.82
N ALA A 145 19.44 -10.16 -5.94
CA ALA A 145 18.83 -9.86 -7.24
C ALA A 145 17.88 -8.65 -7.14
N LEU A 146 18.27 -7.55 -7.78
CA LEU A 146 17.45 -6.36 -7.97
C LEU A 146 16.70 -6.47 -9.29
N GLN A 147 15.41 -6.14 -9.30
CA GLN A 147 14.61 -6.12 -10.52
C GLN A 147 14.06 -4.71 -10.77
N TYR A 148 14.50 -4.12 -11.88
CA TYR A 148 14.00 -2.83 -12.37
C TYR A 148 12.78 -3.09 -13.28
N LEU A 149 11.60 -2.60 -12.89
CA LEU A 149 10.42 -2.60 -13.75
C LEU A 149 10.42 -1.36 -14.64
N GLY A 150 11.08 -1.44 -15.79
CA GLY A 150 11.04 -0.38 -16.81
C GLY A 150 9.65 -0.22 -17.42
N ARG A 151 9.23 1.01 -17.70
CA ARG A 151 8.01 1.29 -18.49
C ARG A 151 8.25 0.97 -19.96
N ALA A 152 7.48 0.04 -20.52
CA ALA A 152 7.49 -0.25 -21.95
C ALA A 152 6.63 0.77 -22.75
N PRO A 153 7.06 1.16 -23.97
CA PRO A 153 6.27 2.03 -24.83
C PRO A 153 5.00 1.32 -25.37
N PRO A 154 3.87 2.02 -25.51
CA PRO A 154 2.60 1.44 -25.96
C PRO A 154 2.59 1.17 -27.48
N GLY A 155 1.94 0.08 -27.93
CA GLY A 155 1.52 -0.04 -29.35
C GLY A 155 1.46 -1.43 -30.02
N ASP A 156 1.88 -2.53 -29.39
CA ASP A 156 1.99 -3.83 -30.09
C ASP A 156 0.92 -4.86 -29.64
N LYS A 157 0.16 -5.39 -30.61
CA LYS A 157 -0.86 -6.44 -30.38
C LYS A 157 -0.27 -7.71 -29.76
N THR A 158 0.94 -8.08 -30.17
CA THR A 158 1.64 -9.26 -29.65
C THR A 158 1.95 -9.08 -28.17
N ARG A 159 2.46 -7.90 -27.78
CA ARG A 159 2.74 -7.58 -26.37
C ARG A 159 1.48 -7.60 -25.51
N ARG A 160 0.35 -7.12 -26.04
CA ARG A 160 -0.93 -7.17 -25.34
C ARG A 160 -1.40 -8.61 -25.11
N GLN A 161 -1.23 -9.49 -26.09
CA GLN A 161 -1.52 -10.91 -25.95
C GLN A 161 -0.62 -11.57 -24.90
N THR A 162 0.69 -11.30 -24.94
CA THR A 162 1.64 -11.77 -23.93
C THR A 162 1.25 -11.31 -22.53
N LEU A 163 0.98 -10.01 -22.35
CA LEU A 163 0.57 -9.44 -21.07
C LEU A 163 -0.67 -10.14 -20.51
N PHE A 164 -1.73 -10.30 -21.31
CA PHE A 164 -2.93 -10.99 -20.85
C PHE A 164 -2.69 -12.47 -20.55
N GLY A 165 -1.87 -13.14 -21.35
CA GLY A 165 -1.46 -14.53 -21.09
C GLY A 165 -0.70 -14.65 -19.77
N ASP A 166 0.20 -13.72 -19.46
CA ASP A 166 0.97 -13.73 -18.22
C ASP A 166 0.13 -13.36 -17.01
N ILE A 167 -0.80 -12.39 -17.13
CA ILE A 167 -1.80 -12.10 -16.09
C ILE A 167 -2.64 -13.34 -15.80
N ALA A 168 -3.11 -14.05 -16.83
CA ALA A 168 -3.90 -15.28 -16.64
C ALA A 168 -3.10 -16.37 -15.91
N LYS A 169 -1.81 -16.56 -16.26
CA LYS A 169 -0.93 -17.49 -15.54
C LYS A 169 -0.78 -17.09 -14.08
N ILE A 170 -0.54 -15.81 -13.79
CA ILE A 170 -0.44 -15.30 -12.41
C ILE A 170 -1.73 -15.59 -11.63
N MET A 171 -2.89 -15.27 -12.21
CA MET A 171 -4.19 -15.54 -11.57
C MET A 171 -4.38 -17.03 -11.28
N LEU A 172 -4.03 -17.91 -12.23
CA LEU A 172 -4.11 -19.35 -12.04
C LEU A 172 -3.14 -19.85 -10.96
N SER A 173 -1.92 -19.30 -10.90
CA SER A 173 -0.92 -19.69 -9.90
C SER A 173 -1.31 -19.25 -8.49
N LEU A 174 -1.87 -18.04 -8.34
CA LEU A 174 -2.42 -17.56 -7.07
C LEU A 174 -3.64 -18.39 -6.63
N ASP A 175 -4.45 -18.87 -7.56
CA ASP A 175 -5.65 -19.67 -7.26
C ASP A 175 -5.36 -21.15 -6.90
N ARG A 176 -4.11 -21.62 -7.08
CA ARG A 176 -3.71 -23.01 -6.76
C ARG A 176 -3.85 -23.33 -5.28
N VAL A 177 -3.57 -22.37 -4.40
CA VAL A 177 -3.63 -22.56 -2.95
C VAL A 177 -4.90 -21.93 -2.42
N LYS A 178 -5.87 -22.78 -2.05
CA LYS A 178 -7.15 -22.34 -1.51
C LYS A 178 -7.00 -21.94 -0.05
N LEU A 179 -7.35 -20.69 0.24
CA LEU A 179 -7.44 -20.19 1.60
C LEU A 179 -8.78 -20.64 2.24
N PRO A 180 -8.79 -21.02 3.54
CA PRO A 180 -9.98 -21.59 4.18
C PRO A 180 -11.09 -20.56 4.47
N ARG A 181 -10.78 -19.26 4.38
CA ARG A 181 -11.70 -18.14 4.64
C ARG A 181 -11.21 -16.89 3.93
N ILE A 182 -12.05 -15.86 3.88
CA ILE A 182 -11.71 -14.53 3.41
C ILE A 182 -11.21 -13.71 4.61
N GLY A 183 -9.99 -13.20 4.51
CA GLY A 183 -9.31 -12.41 5.53
C GLY A 183 -7.98 -11.90 4.99
N SER A 184 -7.13 -11.38 5.86
CA SER A 184 -5.79 -10.91 5.49
C SER A 184 -4.70 -11.87 5.98
N LEU A 185 -3.76 -12.22 5.11
CA LEU A 185 -2.51 -12.84 5.57
C LEU A 185 -1.79 -11.81 6.44
N THR A 186 -1.43 -12.17 7.67
CA THR A 186 -0.83 -11.26 8.65
C THR A 186 0.33 -11.96 9.34
N LEU A 187 1.47 -11.28 9.42
CA LEU A 187 2.63 -11.76 10.18
C LEU A 187 2.46 -11.38 11.65
N ASP A 188 2.47 -12.35 12.56
CA ASP A 188 2.45 -12.08 13.99
C ASP A 188 3.84 -11.74 14.55
N ASP A 189 3.90 -11.49 15.86
CA ASP A 189 5.14 -11.11 16.55
C ASP A 189 6.14 -12.27 16.68
N ASP A 190 5.67 -13.51 16.53
CA ASP A 190 6.48 -14.73 16.53
C ASP A 190 7.00 -15.07 15.12
N GLY A 191 6.65 -14.26 14.11
CA GLY A 191 7.05 -14.45 12.72
C GLY A 191 6.23 -15.52 11.99
N LEU A 192 5.06 -15.91 12.51
CA LEU A 192 4.16 -16.85 11.87
C LEU A 192 3.14 -16.10 11.00
N ILE A 193 2.87 -16.66 9.83
CA ILE A 193 1.85 -16.14 8.91
C ILE A 193 0.51 -16.79 9.24
N GLU A 194 -0.46 -15.94 9.59
CA GLU A 194 -1.82 -16.35 9.88
C GLU A 194 -2.81 -15.69 8.93
N LEU A 195 -3.89 -16.40 8.61
CA LEU A 195 -5.03 -15.81 7.92
C LEU A 195 -6.04 -15.27 8.94
N LYS A 196 -5.93 -13.98 9.27
CA LYS A 196 -6.76 -13.29 10.26
C LYS A 196 -7.10 -11.87 9.79
N ASN A 197 -7.88 -11.15 10.59
CA ASN A 197 -8.32 -9.79 10.26
C ASN A 197 -9.15 -9.69 8.97
N ARG A 198 -9.86 -8.57 8.84
CA ARG A 198 -10.66 -8.27 7.66
C ARG A 198 -9.78 -8.16 6.42
N PRO A 199 -10.30 -8.42 5.21
CA PRO A 199 -9.59 -8.12 3.98
C PRO A 199 -9.22 -6.64 3.91
N LEU A 200 -7.92 -6.32 3.97
CA LEU A 200 -7.47 -4.94 4.01
C LEU A 200 -7.46 -4.32 2.61
N THR A 201 -8.40 -3.43 2.35
CA THR A 201 -8.49 -2.68 1.09
C THR A 201 -8.07 -1.23 1.28
N LEU A 202 -7.66 -0.60 0.19
CA LEU A 202 -7.32 0.83 0.17
C LEU A 202 -8.46 1.72 0.68
N ARG A 203 -9.70 1.36 0.35
CA ARG A 203 -10.91 2.12 0.68
C ARG A 203 -11.21 2.08 2.17
N LEU A 204 -11.02 0.93 2.83
CA LEU A 204 -11.18 0.83 4.29
C LEU A 204 -10.30 1.85 5.01
N GLN A 205 -9.00 1.88 4.68
CA GLN A 205 -8.07 2.82 5.31
C GLN A 205 -8.38 4.28 4.96
N THR A 206 -8.94 4.55 3.78
CA THR A 206 -9.39 5.91 3.41
C THR A 206 -10.54 6.36 4.29
N PHE A 207 -11.55 5.51 4.47
CA PHE A 207 -12.75 5.82 5.24
C PHE A 207 -12.44 5.93 6.73
N GLU A 208 -11.59 5.08 7.28
CA GLU A 208 -11.10 5.21 8.66
C GLU A 208 -10.35 6.51 8.91
N ASN A 209 -9.55 6.94 7.93
CA ASN A 209 -8.86 8.23 7.97
C ASN A 209 -9.82 9.43 7.87
N GLU A 210 -11.07 9.20 7.47
CA GLU A 210 -12.15 10.19 7.41
C GLU A 210 -13.18 10.01 8.55
N ASP A 211 -12.84 9.20 9.56
CA ASP A 211 -13.72 8.86 10.70
C ASP A 211 -15.05 8.19 10.30
N ILE A 212 -15.08 7.57 9.12
CA ILE A 212 -16.23 6.81 8.63
C ILE A 212 -16.14 5.39 9.20
N PRO A 213 -17.18 4.87 9.88
CA PRO A 213 -17.18 3.52 10.41
C PRO A 213 -17.00 2.45 9.33
N THR A 214 -16.13 1.48 9.58
CA THR A 214 -15.80 0.42 8.64
C THR A 214 -15.91 -0.98 9.25
N ILE A 215 -15.52 -2.00 8.47
CA ILE A 215 -15.49 -3.40 8.92
C ILE A 215 -14.56 -3.53 10.15
N PRO A 216 -14.98 -4.20 11.23
CA PRO A 216 -14.11 -4.43 12.39
C PRO A 216 -12.80 -5.14 12.03
N ARG A 217 -11.68 -4.69 12.62
CA ARG A 217 -10.32 -5.18 12.30
C ARG A 217 -10.22 -6.71 12.36
N ASN A 218 -10.81 -7.35 13.36
CA ASN A 218 -10.72 -8.79 13.62
C ASN A 218 -11.73 -9.67 12.83
N SER A 219 -12.53 -9.09 11.93
CA SER A 219 -13.52 -9.83 11.14
C SER A 219 -12.88 -10.79 10.14
N THR A 220 -13.45 -11.97 9.94
CA THR A 220 -13.11 -12.86 8.82
C THR A 220 -14.38 -13.53 8.31
N TYR A 221 -14.38 -14.03 7.07
CA TYR A 221 -15.60 -14.51 6.42
C TYR A 221 -15.42 -15.91 5.86
N HIS A 222 -16.38 -16.80 6.12
CA HIS A 222 -16.38 -18.17 5.57
C HIS A 222 -17.03 -18.25 4.18
N SER A 223 -17.71 -17.18 3.75
CA SER A 223 -18.37 -17.08 2.44
C SER A 223 -18.34 -15.64 1.93
N VAL A 224 -18.60 -15.49 0.64
CA VAL A 224 -18.57 -14.19 -0.05
C VAL A 224 -19.72 -13.27 0.38
N GLU A 225 -20.90 -13.83 0.65
CA GLU A 225 -22.11 -13.06 0.97
C GLU A 225 -21.94 -12.09 2.16
N PRO A 226 -21.52 -12.51 3.37
CA PRO A 226 -21.34 -11.59 4.49
C PRO A 226 -20.23 -10.56 4.23
N TYR A 227 -19.20 -10.93 3.44
CA TYR A 227 -18.16 -9.98 3.06
C TYR A 227 -18.70 -8.88 2.14
N ILE A 228 -19.54 -9.24 1.16
CA ILE A 228 -20.19 -8.26 0.27
C ILE A 228 -21.17 -7.38 1.04
N LEU A 229 -21.95 -7.94 1.98
CA LEU A 229 -22.86 -7.15 2.81
C LEU A 229 -22.11 -6.09 3.64
N ASP A 230 -20.98 -6.47 4.23
CA ASP A 230 -20.13 -5.54 4.98
C ASP A 230 -19.49 -4.46 4.08
N LEU A 231 -19.14 -4.80 2.82
CA LEU A 231 -18.69 -3.81 1.84
C LEU A 231 -19.82 -2.86 1.41
N LEU A 232 -21.06 -3.32 1.32
CA LEU A 232 -22.21 -2.45 1.04
C LEU A 232 -22.47 -1.52 2.22
N GLN A 233 -22.48 -2.05 3.45
CA GLN A 233 -22.63 -1.25 4.66
C GLN A 233 -21.52 -0.19 4.79
N LEU A 234 -20.30 -0.52 4.38
CA LEU A 234 -19.18 0.44 4.31
C LEU A 234 -19.52 1.64 3.40
N HIS A 235 -20.12 1.40 2.24
CA HIS A 235 -20.52 2.45 1.32
C HIS A 235 -21.72 3.24 1.82
N ASP A 236 -22.69 2.59 2.46
CA ASP A 236 -23.80 3.27 3.13
C ASP A 236 -23.29 4.19 4.25
N ASN A 237 -22.31 3.71 5.04
CA ASN A 237 -21.68 4.53 6.07
C ASN A 237 -21.00 5.76 5.47
N ARG A 238 -20.34 5.64 4.32
CA ARG A 238 -19.77 6.82 3.63
C ARG A 238 -20.86 7.83 3.31
N ILE A 239 -22.02 7.40 2.80
CA ILE A 239 -23.14 8.31 2.48
C ILE A 239 -23.63 9.04 3.73
N HIS A 240 -23.72 8.33 4.86
CA HIS A 240 -24.22 8.92 6.12
C HIS A 240 -23.22 9.85 6.83
N HIS A 241 -21.91 9.58 6.72
CA HIS A 241 -20.90 10.23 7.55
C HIS A 241 -20.01 11.22 6.78
N GLN A 242 -19.82 11.04 5.47
CA GLN A 242 -18.98 11.94 4.68
C GLN A 242 -19.73 13.26 4.40
N PRO A 243 -19.19 14.44 4.79
CA PRO A 243 -19.92 15.71 4.70
C PRO A 243 -20.38 16.13 3.30
N ASN A 244 -19.72 15.65 2.25
CA ASN A 244 -20.01 15.96 0.85
C ASN A 244 -20.49 14.73 0.05
N ALA A 245 -21.13 13.75 0.71
CA ALA A 245 -21.67 12.58 0.01
C ALA A 245 -22.92 12.85 -0.84
N ILE A 246 -23.64 13.94 -0.57
CA ILE A 246 -24.89 14.32 -1.24
C ILE A 246 -24.71 15.73 -1.80
N HIS A 247 -24.69 15.87 -3.11
CA HIS A 247 -24.49 17.17 -3.78
C HIS A 247 -25.83 17.90 -3.98
N ASN A 248 -26.93 17.14 -4.11
CA ASN A 248 -28.27 17.69 -4.27
C ASN A 248 -29.38 16.74 -3.78
N LEU A 249 -30.63 17.24 -3.75
CA LEU A 249 -31.80 16.48 -3.27
C LEU A 249 -32.12 15.21 -4.07
N ASN A 250 -31.62 15.06 -5.30
CA ASN A 250 -31.85 13.84 -6.09
C ASN A 250 -30.83 12.73 -5.79
N ASP A 251 -29.78 13.02 -5.01
CA ASP A 251 -28.74 12.03 -4.68
C ASP A 251 -29.10 11.17 -3.45
N GLY A 252 -30.21 11.47 -2.76
CA GLY A 252 -30.62 10.82 -1.49
C GLY A 252 -32.08 10.38 -1.43
#